data_AF-A0AAN9BUE4-F1
#
_entry.id   AF-A0AAN9BUE4-F1
#
_cell.length_a   1.000
_cell.length_b   1.000
_cell.length_c   1.000
_cell.angle_alpha   90.00
_cell.angle_beta   90.00
_cell.angle_gamma   90.00
#
_symmetry.space_group_name_H-M   'P 1'
#
loop_
_entity.id
_entity.type
_entity.pdbx_description
1 polymer ?
#
loop_
_entity_poly.entity_id
_entity_poly.type
_entity_poly.pdbx_seq_one_letter_code
_entity_poly.pdbx_strand_id
1 'polypeptide(L)'
;MSRKRSHIPELYKAKRRCVPSSSSSQENGVSTSHEDTNGITDTASDARTALLFLRGLFPVEKFEYRLPPIVLKHQLYSVMKNRTLVDKQLNDLRTNKEVKVFKLGPEETSRSIVFTDDYRKHVLKVMTDLKIESPVIEKVRQYILDQCTDVSLDRDTLYKGYGFTDMEITYMIKASILTVRDVGSWWLSIPNAGIFMKSFNRGRKSVTTMIRKSKYKEILKQDLEQRQWPKVARLGISYHIHDIMGADLVECIDTNSGQLLRLRE
;
A
#
# COMPACT_ATOMS: atom_id res chain seq x y z
N MET A 1 25.97 -12.11 -60.92
CA MET A 1 27.23 -12.86 -61.05
C MET A 1 28.31 -12.20 -60.20
N SER A 2 29.21 -13.01 -59.62
CA SER A 2 30.39 -12.66 -58.80
C SER A 2 30.12 -12.06 -57.40
N ARG A 3 30.29 -12.84 -56.31
CA ARG A 3 31.56 -13.16 -55.57
C ARG A 3 32.07 -11.92 -54.80
N LYS A 4 32.44 -11.93 -53.52
CA LYS A 4 32.86 -12.98 -52.56
C LYS A 4 33.09 -12.31 -51.18
N ARG A 5 32.83 -13.05 -50.09
CA ARG A 5 33.66 -13.23 -48.86
C ARG A 5 34.17 -11.99 -48.09
N SER A 6 33.68 -11.72 -46.87
CA SER A 6 34.09 -12.27 -45.55
C SER A 6 35.25 -11.53 -44.89
N HIS A 7 35.06 -11.08 -43.64
CA HIS A 7 35.83 -11.43 -42.41
C HIS A 7 35.86 -10.25 -41.40
N ILE A 8 35.41 -10.53 -40.17
CA ILE A 8 35.65 -9.79 -38.91
C ILE A 8 36.93 -10.40 -38.26
N PRO A 9 37.62 -9.88 -37.22
CA PRO A 9 37.84 -8.53 -36.65
C PRO A 9 39.35 -8.16 -36.58
N GLU A 10 39.69 -6.94 -36.14
CA GLU A 10 40.95 -6.73 -35.39
C GLU A 10 40.71 -5.92 -34.10
N LEU A 11 40.98 -6.60 -32.99
CA LEU A 11 41.17 -6.06 -31.65
C LEU A 11 42.60 -5.50 -31.52
N TYR A 12 42.79 -4.62 -30.53
CA TYR A 12 44.06 -4.09 -30.02
C TYR A 12 44.75 -2.96 -30.80
N LYS A 13 44.54 -1.72 -30.32
CA LYS A 13 45.67 -0.80 -30.11
C LYS A 13 45.59 -0.18 -28.72
N ALA A 14 46.65 -0.44 -27.95
CA ALA A 14 46.90 0.11 -26.63
C ALA A 14 47.92 1.27 -26.68
N LYS A 15 47.89 2.06 -25.59
CA LYS A 15 48.88 3.02 -25.08
C LYS A 15 48.98 4.38 -25.77
N ARG A 16 48.78 5.45 -24.97
CA ARG A 16 49.88 6.12 -24.24
C ARG A 16 49.39 6.82 -22.97
N ARG A 17 50.30 6.86 -22.00
CA ARG A 17 50.22 7.31 -20.61
C ARG A 17 50.76 8.74 -20.54
N CYS A 18 50.23 9.59 -19.66
CA CYS A 18 50.97 10.71 -19.06
C CYS A 18 50.42 11.00 -17.65
N VAL A 19 51.31 11.00 -16.66
CA VAL A 19 51.18 11.55 -15.30
C VAL A 19 52.44 12.40 -15.07
N PRO A 20 52.34 13.57 -14.43
CA PRO A 20 53.02 13.81 -13.13
C PRO A 20 52.06 14.49 -12.10
N SER A 21 51.89 13.99 -10.85
CA SER A 21 52.63 14.31 -9.59
C SER A 21 52.60 15.80 -9.20
N SER A 22 52.33 16.29 -7.98
CA SER A 22 52.31 15.72 -6.61
C SER A 22 52.04 16.84 -5.56
N SER A 23 51.40 16.51 -4.42
CA SER A 23 51.69 16.98 -3.02
C SER A 23 50.51 16.53 -2.11
N SER A 24 50.61 15.56 -1.18
CA SER A 24 51.25 15.55 0.16
C SER A 24 50.65 16.63 1.09
N SER A 25 50.05 16.40 2.28
CA SER A 25 50.36 15.44 3.37
C SER A 25 49.28 15.46 4.49
N GLN A 26 49.31 14.42 5.35
CA GLN A 26 48.95 14.34 6.81
C GLN A 26 47.46 14.30 7.21
N GLU A 27 46.97 13.18 7.76
CA GLU A 27 47.06 12.70 9.17
C GLU A 27 46.43 13.63 10.21
N ASN A 28 45.27 13.21 10.76
CA ASN A 28 45.02 13.21 12.21
C ASN A 28 43.73 12.46 12.54
N GLY A 29 43.84 11.49 13.45
CA GLY A 29 42.71 10.86 14.12
C GLY A 29 42.19 11.73 15.25
N VAL A 30 40.88 11.78 15.42
CA VAL A 30 40.23 12.19 16.67
C VAL A 30 39.03 11.27 16.90
N SER A 31 39.11 10.52 17.98
CA SER A 31 38.00 9.84 18.63
C SER A 31 37.13 10.89 19.33
N THR A 32 35.83 10.91 19.07
CA THR A 32 34.88 11.61 19.95
C THR A 32 33.60 10.80 20.10
N SER A 33 33.55 10.06 21.20
CA SER A 33 32.32 9.62 21.86
C SER A 33 31.71 10.79 22.63
N HIS A 34 30.47 11.18 22.29
CA HIS A 34 29.50 11.87 23.14
C HIS A 34 28.12 11.49 22.60
N GLU A 35 27.43 10.52 23.20
CA GLU A 35 26.49 10.69 24.33
C GLU A 35 25.41 11.76 24.09
N ASP A 36 24.20 11.23 23.93
CA ASP A 36 22.93 11.72 24.47
C ASP A 36 22.54 13.18 24.27
N THR A 37 21.51 13.37 23.44
CA THR A 37 20.48 14.35 23.75
C THR A 37 19.11 13.78 23.39
N ASN A 38 18.51 13.13 24.38
CA ASN A 38 17.10 12.78 24.39
C ASN A 38 16.30 14.03 24.82
N GLY A 39 15.28 14.43 24.05
CA GLY A 39 14.40 15.57 24.36
C GLY A 39 13.55 16.01 23.16
N ILE A 40 12.52 15.24 22.76
CA ILE A 40 11.09 15.53 23.03
C ILE A 40 10.65 16.78 22.22
N THR A 41 9.90 16.74 21.11
CA THR A 41 8.65 16.03 20.76
C THR A 41 8.43 15.97 19.24
N ASP A 42 7.75 14.91 18.78
CA ASP A 42 6.96 14.82 17.52
C ASP A 42 7.68 14.43 16.22
N THR A 43 8.44 13.34 16.25
CA THR A 43 8.62 12.54 15.01
C THR A 43 7.30 11.84 14.74
N ALA A 44 6.53 12.34 13.76
CA ALA A 44 5.34 11.67 13.26
C ALA A 44 5.62 10.16 13.11
N SER A 45 4.89 9.34 13.88
CA SER A 45 5.08 7.89 13.96
C SER A 45 5.50 7.30 12.60
N ASP A 46 6.63 6.60 12.54
CA ASP A 46 7.19 6.06 11.29
C ASP A 46 6.14 5.30 10.46
N ALA A 47 5.22 4.57 11.10
CA ALA A 47 4.09 3.92 10.44
C ALA A 47 3.08 4.90 9.82
N ARG A 48 2.81 6.05 10.45
CA ARG A 48 1.95 7.09 9.87
C ARG A 48 2.59 7.67 8.62
N THR A 49 3.90 7.94 8.65
CA THR A 49 4.66 8.43 7.49
C THR A 49 4.67 7.39 6.37
N ALA A 50 4.90 6.11 6.69
CA ALA A 50 4.81 5.02 5.74
C ALA A 50 3.40 4.87 5.14
N LEU A 51 2.34 5.02 5.96
CA LEU A 51 0.96 5.02 5.49
C LEU A 51 0.66 6.20 4.55
N LEU A 52 1.15 7.40 4.85
CA LEU A 52 0.99 8.57 3.98
C LEU A 52 1.71 8.38 2.63
N PHE A 53 2.90 7.79 2.66
CA PHE A 53 3.61 7.41 1.44
C PHE A 53 2.82 6.40 0.60
N LEU A 54 2.36 5.29 1.21
CA LEU A 54 1.58 4.26 0.52
C LEU A 54 0.23 4.78 0.02
N ARG A 55 -0.40 5.70 0.77
CA ARG A 55 -1.60 6.44 0.36
C ARG A 55 -1.35 7.24 -0.92
N GLY A 56 -0.20 7.91 -1.03
CA GLY A 56 0.20 8.68 -2.21
C GLY A 56 0.40 7.84 -3.46
N LEU A 57 0.67 6.53 -3.32
CA LEU A 57 0.76 5.61 -4.46
C LEU A 57 -0.61 5.25 -5.04
N PHE A 58 -1.71 5.49 -4.33
CA PHE A 58 -3.05 5.11 -4.77
C PHE A 58 -3.62 6.14 -5.76
N PRO A 59 -3.87 5.77 -7.03
CA PRO A 59 -4.33 6.72 -8.05
C PRO A 59 -5.85 6.88 -8.03
N VAL A 60 -6.36 7.74 -7.12
CA VAL A 60 -7.81 8.00 -6.95
C VAL A 60 -8.50 8.46 -8.23
N GLU A 61 -7.80 9.22 -9.07
CA GLU A 61 -8.30 9.75 -10.35
C GLU A 61 -8.65 8.63 -11.34
N LYS A 62 -7.85 7.56 -11.39
CA LYS A 62 -8.11 6.39 -12.26
C LYS A 62 -9.34 5.59 -11.85
N PHE A 63 -9.88 5.87 -10.66
CA PHE A 63 -11.11 5.30 -10.15
C PHE A 63 -12.27 6.30 -10.15
N GLU A 64 -12.12 7.47 -10.78
CA GLU A 64 -13.15 8.52 -10.83
C GLU A 64 -13.63 8.92 -9.42
N TYR A 65 -12.74 8.87 -8.42
CA TYR A 65 -13.08 9.13 -7.02
C TYR A 65 -14.22 8.25 -6.47
N ARG A 66 -14.39 7.03 -7.00
CA ARG A 66 -15.35 6.04 -6.50
C ARG A 66 -14.79 5.15 -5.39
N LEU A 67 -13.53 5.38 -5.02
CA LEU A 67 -12.80 4.66 -3.99
C LEU A 67 -11.93 5.66 -3.20
N PRO A 68 -11.82 5.50 -1.87
CA PRO A 68 -10.81 6.20 -1.11
C PRO A 68 -9.43 5.57 -1.36
N PRO A 69 -8.32 6.22 -0.97
CA PRO A 69 -7.02 5.58 -0.95
C PRO A 69 -7.02 4.36 -0.01
N ILE A 70 -6.85 3.16 -0.57
CA ILE A 70 -6.81 1.91 0.18
C ILE A 70 -5.36 1.44 0.25
N VAL A 71 -4.85 1.27 1.47
CA VAL A 71 -3.55 0.67 1.73
C VAL A 71 -3.75 -0.70 2.35
N LEU A 72 -2.97 -1.70 1.98
CA LEU A 72 -3.06 -3.02 2.58
C LEU A 72 -2.07 -3.14 3.74
N LYS A 73 -2.47 -3.82 4.81
CA LYS A 73 -1.63 -3.97 6.02
C LYS A 73 -0.25 -4.50 5.68
N HIS A 74 -0.19 -5.53 4.83
CA HIS A 74 1.08 -6.15 4.45
C HIS A 74 1.99 -5.21 3.65
N GLN A 75 1.46 -4.22 2.92
CA GLN A 75 2.29 -3.23 2.22
C GLN A 75 3.16 -2.42 3.18
N LEU A 76 2.73 -2.21 4.43
CA LEU A 76 3.55 -1.54 5.43
C LEU A 76 4.82 -2.31 5.76
N TYR A 77 4.78 -3.65 5.75
CA TYR A 77 5.95 -4.49 6.00
C TYR A 77 7.02 -4.37 4.90
N SER A 78 6.63 -3.88 3.71
CA SER A 78 7.61 -3.61 2.65
C SER A 78 8.41 -2.32 2.87
N VAL A 79 7.87 -1.39 3.66
CA VAL A 79 8.52 -0.11 3.98
C VAL A 79 9.25 -0.22 5.32
N MET A 80 8.65 -0.91 6.29
CA MET A 80 9.15 -1.07 7.64
C MET A 80 9.47 -2.54 7.93
N LYS A 81 10.74 -2.84 8.23
CA LYS A 81 11.22 -4.21 8.47
C LYS A 81 10.61 -4.85 9.73
N ASN A 82 10.36 -4.07 10.78
CA ASN A 82 9.87 -4.58 12.06
C ASN A 82 8.34 -4.70 12.08
N ARG A 83 7.82 -5.91 11.79
CA ARG A 83 6.38 -6.21 11.75
C ARG A 83 5.67 -5.95 13.08
N THR A 84 6.31 -6.24 14.20
CA THR A 84 5.74 -6.04 15.54
C THR A 84 5.57 -4.56 15.85
N LEU A 85 6.54 -3.72 15.47
CA LEU A 85 6.46 -2.28 15.65
C LEU A 85 5.35 -1.68 14.77
N VAL A 86 5.25 -2.13 13.51
CA VAL A 86 4.17 -1.74 12.60
C VAL A 86 2.81 -2.05 13.19
N ASP A 87 2.64 -3.26 13.75
CA ASP A 87 1.36 -3.69 14.33
C ASP A 87 0.99 -2.89 15.58
N LYS A 88 1.97 -2.59 16.44
CA LYS A 88 1.78 -1.73 17.61
C LYS A 88 1.37 -0.32 17.19
N GLN A 89 2.17 0.32 16.32
CA GLN A 89 1.90 1.69 15.86
C GLN A 89 0.56 1.78 15.09
N LEU A 90 0.22 0.76 14.30
CA LEU A 90 -1.07 0.70 13.61
C LEU A 90 -2.24 0.60 14.59
N ASN A 91 -2.07 -0.16 15.67
CA ASN A 91 -3.08 -0.24 16.72
C ASN A 91 -3.22 1.08 17.49
N ASP A 92 -2.12 1.80 17.73
CA ASP A 92 -2.15 3.14 18.32
C ASP A 92 -2.90 4.12 17.42
N LEU A 93 -2.63 4.11 16.10
CA LEU A 93 -3.36 4.92 15.11
C LEU A 93 -4.86 4.59 15.04
N ARG A 94 -5.22 3.30 15.19
CA ARG A 94 -6.62 2.85 15.27
C ARG A 94 -7.28 3.35 16.55
N THR A 95 -6.59 3.25 17.69
CA THR A 95 -7.10 3.70 19.01
C THR A 95 -7.32 5.21 19.02
N ASN A 96 -6.43 5.95 18.37
CA ASN A 96 -6.54 7.40 18.17
C ASN A 96 -7.58 7.79 17.09
N LYS A 97 -8.29 6.82 16.50
CA LYS A 97 -9.31 7.01 15.46
C LYS A 97 -8.81 7.67 14.17
N GLU A 98 -7.51 7.63 13.91
CA GLU A 98 -6.92 8.23 12.71
C GLU A 98 -7.12 7.37 11.45
N VAL A 99 -7.16 6.04 11.65
CA VAL A 99 -7.32 5.06 10.58
C VAL A 99 -8.42 4.05 10.92
N LYS A 100 -9.09 3.56 9.89
CA LYS A 100 -10.02 2.43 9.97
C LYS A 100 -9.44 1.21 9.25
N VAL A 101 -9.63 0.05 9.87
CA VAL A 101 -9.18 -1.24 9.33
C VAL A 101 -10.40 -2.02 8.87
N PHE A 102 -10.34 -2.58 7.67
CA PHE A 102 -11.41 -3.34 7.04
C PHE A 102 -10.91 -4.72 6.63
N LYS A 103 -11.81 -5.71 6.62
CA LYS A 103 -11.53 -7.04 6.09
C LYS A 103 -11.87 -7.07 4.61
N LEU A 104 -10.87 -7.32 3.76
CA LEU A 104 -10.98 -7.24 2.31
C LEU A 104 -10.83 -8.65 1.69
N GLY A 105 -11.76 -9.54 2.02
CA GLY A 105 -11.76 -10.93 1.55
C GLY A 105 -11.80 -11.95 2.69
N PRO A 106 -11.85 -13.25 2.37
CA PRO A 106 -11.94 -14.32 3.37
C PRO A 106 -10.63 -14.47 4.16
N GLU A 107 -9.48 -14.21 3.54
CA GLU A 107 -8.16 -14.35 4.15
C GLU A 107 -7.92 -13.33 5.26
N GLU A 108 -7.42 -13.79 6.41
CA GLU A 108 -7.09 -12.93 7.57
C GLU A 108 -5.92 -11.96 7.30
N THR A 109 -5.11 -12.27 6.29
CA THR A 109 -3.98 -11.46 5.84
C THR A 109 -4.44 -10.26 4.99
N SER A 110 -5.63 -10.33 4.40
CA SER A 110 -6.19 -9.28 3.53
C SER A 110 -6.90 -8.19 4.34
N ARG A 111 -6.19 -7.60 5.31
CA ARG A 111 -6.66 -6.39 6.03
C ARG A 111 -6.26 -5.14 5.25
N SER A 112 -7.23 -4.27 5.01
CA SER A 112 -7.00 -2.97 4.39
C SER A 112 -7.17 -1.84 5.41
N ILE A 113 -6.42 -0.76 5.21
CA ILE A 113 -6.35 0.42 6.06
C ILE A 113 -6.74 1.62 5.20
N VAL A 114 -7.61 2.47 5.73
CA VAL A 114 -8.00 3.75 5.13
C VAL A 114 -7.97 4.82 6.21
N PHE A 115 -7.49 6.01 5.89
CA PHE A 115 -7.58 7.15 6.82
C PHE A 115 -9.03 7.50 7.12
N THR A 116 -9.34 7.81 8.38
CA THR A 116 -10.71 8.11 8.82
C THR A 116 -11.31 9.30 8.06
N ASP A 117 -10.51 10.33 7.78
CA ASP A 117 -10.93 11.49 6.99
C ASP A 117 -11.29 11.13 5.54
N ASP A 118 -10.44 10.36 4.86
CA ASP A 118 -10.68 9.89 3.50
C ASP A 118 -11.92 8.97 3.44
N TYR A 119 -12.07 8.07 4.43
CA TYR A 119 -13.24 7.20 4.53
C TYR A 119 -14.52 8.01 4.77
N ARG A 120 -14.49 9.01 5.65
CA ARG A 120 -15.63 9.87 5.95
C ARG A 120 -16.11 10.61 4.71
N LYS A 121 -15.20 11.27 3.99
CA LYS A 121 -15.50 11.96 2.73
C LYS A 121 -16.11 11.01 1.70
N HIS A 122 -15.55 9.81 1.58
CA HIS A 122 -16.03 8.80 0.64
C HIS A 122 -17.43 8.28 0.97
N VAL A 123 -17.71 7.95 2.23
CA VAL A 123 -19.03 7.48 2.66
C VAL A 123 -20.11 8.54 2.44
N LEU A 124 -19.84 9.79 2.83
CA LEU A 124 -20.79 10.90 2.64
C LEU A 124 -21.09 11.14 1.16
N LYS A 125 -20.07 11.04 0.29
CA LYS A 125 -20.26 11.13 -1.16
C LYS A 125 -21.17 10.02 -1.67
N VAL A 126 -20.90 8.77 -1.32
CA VAL A 126 -21.71 7.62 -1.78
C VAL A 126 -23.15 7.70 -1.30
N MET A 127 -23.39 8.12 -0.05
CA MET A 127 -24.75 8.28 0.47
C MET A 127 -25.52 9.40 -0.23
N THR A 128 -24.83 10.50 -0.55
CA THR A 128 -25.40 11.59 -1.35
C THR A 128 -25.74 11.14 -2.77
N ASP A 129 -24.84 10.40 -3.42
CA ASP A 129 -25.03 9.86 -4.77
C ASP A 129 -26.25 8.90 -4.83
N LEU A 130 -26.49 8.16 -3.74
CA LEU A 130 -27.64 7.26 -3.59
C LEU A 130 -28.94 7.96 -3.15
N LYS A 131 -28.92 9.29 -2.96
CA LYS A 131 -30.06 10.10 -2.50
C LYS A 131 -30.67 9.59 -1.20
N ILE A 132 -29.83 9.16 -0.26
CA ILE A 132 -30.27 8.78 1.09
C ILE A 132 -30.64 10.04 1.87
N GLU A 133 -31.62 9.92 2.76
CA GLU A 133 -32.09 11.04 3.59
C GLU A 133 -30.99 11.59 4.51
N SER A 134 -30.89 12.92 4.59
CA SER A 134 -29.95 13.65 5.46
C SER A 134 -29.91 13.17 6.94
N PRO A 135 -31.03 12.88 7.63
CA PRO A 135 -30.98 12.40 9.02
C PRO A 135 -30.22 11.06 9.17
N VAL A 136 -30.34 10.15 8.20
CA VAL A 136 -29.63 8.87 8.22
C VAL A 136 -28.13 9.09 8.01
N ILE A 137 -27.77 10.03 7.15
CA ILE A 137 -26.37 10.39 6.87
C ILE A 137 -25.70 10.94 8.14
N GLU A 138 -26.35 11.85 8.85
CA GLU A 138 -25.81 12.41 10.10
C GLU A 138 -25.69 11.36 11.21
N LYS A 139 -26.66 10.45 11.31
CA LYS A 139 -26.60 9.32 12.25
C LYS A 139 -25.43 8.38 11.93
N VAL A 140 -25.24 8.03 10.66
CA VAL A 140 -24.10 7.21 10.23
C VAL A 140 -22.78 7.94 10.50
N ARG A 141 -22.71 9.23 10.24
CA ARG A 141 -21.54 10.04 10.56
C ARG A 141 -21.20 9.98 12.06
N GLN A 142 -22.16 10.27 12.92
CA GLN A 142 -21.94 10.30 14.36
C GLN A 142 -21.55 8.92 14.92
N TYR A 143 -22.30 7.87 14.60
CA TYR A 143 -22.13 6.57 15.26
C TYR A 143 -21.15 5.64 14.54
N ILE A 144 -21.12 5.64 13.21
CA ILE A 144 -20.29 4.72 12.43
C ILE A 144 -18.93 5.35 12.07
N LEU A 145 -18.93 6.62 11.67
CA LEU A 145 -17.69 7.28 11.24
C LEU A 145 -16.87 7.74 12.46
N ASP A 146 -17.49 8.41 13.42
CA ASP A 146 -16.78 9.04 14.54
C ASP A 146 -16.64 8.13 15.79
N GLN A 147 -17.64 7.29 16.10
CA GLN A 147 -17.62 6.44 17.30
C GLN A 147 -17.08 5.03 17.05
N CYS A 148 -17.41 4.40 15.93
CA CYS A 148 -17.01 3.01 15.67
C CYS A 148 -15.52 2.87 15.31
N THR A 149 -14.80 2.04 16.08
CA THR A 149 -13.42 1.61 15.79
C THR A 149 -13.34 0.12 15.42
N ASP A 150 -14.46 -0.59 15.54
CA ASP A 150 -14.55 -2.03 15.31
C ASP A 150 -14.76 -2.37 13.84
N VAL A 151 -14.25 -3.54 13.46
CA VAL A 151 -14.34 -4.06 12.09
C VAL A 151 -15.71 -4.70 11.84
N SER A 152 -16.39 -5.16 12.90
CA SER A 152 -17.74 -5.71 12.85
C SER A 152 -18.69 -4.97 13.78
N LEU A 153 -19.96 -5.00 13.43
CA LEU A 153 -21.06 -4.44 14.18
C LEU A 153 -22.13 -5.50 14.38
N ASP A 154 -22.58 -5.67 15.62
CA ASP A 154 -23.61 -6.64 15.97
C ASP A 154 -24.98 -5.97 16.09
N ARG A 155 -26.05 -6.77 16.03
CA ARG A 155 -27.44 -6.31 16.10
C ARG A 155 -27.68 -5.46 17.35
N ASP A 156 -27.22 -5.88 18.51
CA ASP A 156 -27.42 -5.09 19.72
C ASP A 156 -26.74 -3.72 19.63
N THR A 157 -25.54 -3.64 19.04
CA THR A 157 -24.84 -2.36 18.86
C THR A 157 -25.58 -1.42 17.90
N LEU A 158 -26.08 -1.94 16.77
CA LEU A 158 -26.79 -1.13 15.77
C LEU A 158 -28.17 -0.67 16.28
N TYR A 159 -28.96 -1.58 16.84
CA TYR A 159 -30.34 -1.29 17.23
C TYR A 159 -30.43 -0.66 18.62
N LYS A 160 -29.79 -1.25 19.64
CA LYS A 160 -29.89 -0.75 21.02
C LYS A 160 -28.86 0.34 21.31
N GLY A 161 -27.64 0.21 20.79
CA GLY A 161 -26.58 1.18 21.01
C GLY A 161 -26.78 2.47 20.20
N TYR A 162 -26.97 2.33 18.88
CA TYR A 162 -27.05 3.47 17.97
C TYR A 162 -28.46 3.82 17.50
N GLY A 163 -29.47 2.99 17.84
CA GLY A 163 -30.87 3.26 17.53
C GLY A 163 -31.25 3.10 16.05
N PHE A 164 -30.47 2.38 15.23
CA PHE A 164 -30.76 2.20 13.81
C PHE A 164 -32.02 1.36 13.57
N THR A 165 -32.82 1.75 12.57
CA THR A 165 -33.97 0.97 12.09
C THR A 165 -33.56 -0.03 11.01
N ASP A 166 -34.39 -1.05 10.76
CA ASP A 166 -34.15 -2.03 9.68
C ASP A 166 -34.00 -1.37 8.31
N MET A 167 -34.77 -0.30 8.06
CA MET A 167 -34.71 0.45 6.81
C MET A 167 -33.38 1.19 6.67
N GLU A 168 -32.90 1.84 7.73
CA GLU A 168 -31.60 2.52 7.74
C GLU A 168 -30.44 1.52 7.53
N ILE A 169 -30.49 0.36 8.18
CA ILE A 169 -29.49 -0.70 7.99
C ILE A 169 -29.52 -1.22 6.54
N THR A 170 -30.71 -1.36 5.96
CA THR A 170 -30.87 -1.74 4.55
C THR A 170 -30.23 -0.70 3.62
N TYR A 171 -30.37 0.60 3.91
CA TYR A 171 -29.68 1.66 3.16
C TYR A 171 -28.16 1.57 3.30
N MET A 172 -27.65 1.28 4.49
CA MET A 172 -26.20 1.11 4.70
C MET A 172 -25.63 -0.10 3.95
N ILE A 173 -26.39 -1.20 3.88
CA ILE A 173 -26.04 -2.38 3.06
C ILE A 173 -26.06 -2.01 1.57
N LYS A 174 -27.10 -1.32 1.11
CA LYS A 174 -27.20 -0.84 -0.28
C LYS A 174 -26.05 0.08 -0.66
N ALA A 175 -25.63 0.94 0.27
CA ALA A 175 -24.46 1.81 0.13
C ALA A 175 -23.11 1.08 0.28
N SER A 176 -23.12 -0.24 0.53
CA SER A 176 -21.91 -1.05 0.75
C SER A 176 -21.04 -0.57 1.91
N ILE A 177 -21.64 0.07 2.91
CA ILE A 177 -21.01 0.46 4.18
C ILE A 177 -21.01 -0.72 5.14
N LEU A 178 -22.05 -1.55 5.07
CA LEU A 178 -22.16 -2.81 5.80
C LEU A 178 -22.22 -3.98 4.83
N THR A 179 -21.56 -5.07 5.19
CA THR A 179 -21.64 -6.36 4.50
C THR A 179 -22.08 -7.42 5.50
N VAL A 180 -23.03 -8.28 5.13
CA VAL A 180 -23.53 -9.33 6.02
C VAL A 180 -22.40 -10.31 6.36
N ARG A 181 -22.20 -10.58 7.66
CA ARG A 181 -21.29 -11.63 8.16
C ARG A 181 -22.09 -12.86 8.54
N ASP A 182 -22.94 -12.71 9.55
CA ASP A 182 -23.77 -13.75 10.15
C ASP A 182 -25.16 -13.17 10.48
N VAL A 183 -26.06 -14.00 11.00
CA VAL A 183 -27.39 -13.56 11.46
C VAL A 183 -27.22 -12.50 12.55
N GLY A 184 -27.56 -11.25 12.21
CA GLY A 184 -27.45 -10.13 13.14
C GLY A 184 -26.02 -9.63 13.37
N SER A 185 -25.07 -9.95 12.49
CA SER A 185 -23.71 -9.38 12.54
C SER A 185 -23.25 -8.95 11.15
N TRP A 186 -22.63 -7.78 11.07
CA TRP A 186 -22.19 -7.16 9.82
C TRP A 186 -20.73 -6.75 9.90
N TRP A 187 -20.00 -6.91 8.81
CA TRP A 187 -18.70 -6.27 8.63
C TRP A 187 -18.89 -4.82 8.21
N LEU A 188 -18.10 -3.92 8.80
CA LEU A 188 -17.89 -2.62 8.22
C LEU A 188 -17.07 -2.78 6.94
N SER A 189 -17.54 -2.16 5.85
CA SER A 189 -16.93 -2.29 4.53
C SER A 189 -16.65 -0.93 3.88
N ILE A 190 -15.76 -0.96 2.89
CA ILE A 190 -15.47 0.19 2.04
C ILE A 190 -16.47 0.16 0.87
N PRO A 191 -17.27 1.22 0.67
CA PRO A 191 -18.16 1.30 -0.48
C PRO A 191 -17.40 1.11 -1.79
N ASN A 192 -17.95 0.30 -2.70
CA ASN A 192 -17.35 -0.09 -3.97
C ASN A 192 -16.05 -0.93 -3.89
N ALA A 193 -15.72 -1.53 -2.74
CA ALA A 193 -14.51 -2.35 -2.55
C ALA A 193 -14.30 -3.44 -3.64
N GLY A 194 -15.37 -3.95 -4.25
CA GLY A 194 -15.26 -4.92 -5.35
C GLY A 194 -14.51 -4.39 -6.58
N ILE A 195 -14.62 -3.09 -6.89
CA ILE A 195 -13.89 -2.45 -7.99
C ILE A 195 -12.38 -2.47 -7.69
N PHE A 196 -12.03 -2.13 -6.44
CA PHE A 196 -10.66 -2.20 -5.97
C PHE A 196 -10.14 -3.63 -6.08
N MET A 197 -10.85 -4.61 -5.51
CA MET A 197 -10.42 -6.01 -5.47
C MET A 197 -10.17 -6.58 -6.87
N LYS A 198 -11.04 -6.26 -7.84
CA LYS A 198 -10.87 -6.67 -9.24
C LYS A 198 -9.62 -6.05 -9.87
N SER A 199 -9.37 -4.76 -9.63
CA SER A 199 -8.19 -4.07 -10.15
C SER A 199 -6.90 -4.60 -9.51
N PHE A 200 -6.94 -4.78 -8.19
CA PHE A 200 -5.86 -5.28 -7.37
C PHE A 200 -5.38 -6.66 -7.81
N ASN A 201 -6.31 -7.62 -7.91
CA ASN A 201 -6.00 -8.98 -8.33
C ASN A 201 -5.43 -9.03 -9.75
N ARG A 202 -5.90 -8.16 -10.65
CA ARG A 202 -5.33 -8.06 -12.01
C ARG A 202 -3.90 -7.54 -12.00
N GLY A 203 -3.63 -6.46 -11.26
CA GLY A 203 -2.29 -5.89 -11.19
C GLY A 203 -1.28 -6.79 -10.48
N ARG A 204 -1.67 -7.46 -9.38
CA ARG A 204 -0.81 -8.46 -8.71
C ARG A 204 -0.44 -9.60 -9.65
N LYS A 205 -1.41 -10.13 -10.40
CA LYS A 205 -1.16 -11.15 -11.45
C LYS A 205 -0.20 -10.63 -12.53
N SER A 206 -0.35 -9.38 -12.96
CA SER A 206 0.53 -8.76 -13.94
C SER A 206 1.98 -8.66 -13.45
N VAL A 207 2.23 -8.10 -12.26
CA VAL A 207 3.59 -8.00 -11.70
C VAL A 207 4.22 -9.37 -11.51
N THR A 208 3.49 -10.30 -10.89
CA THR A 208 3.98 -11.67 -10.67
C THR A 208 4.34 -12.34 -12.00
N THR A 209 3.55 -12.13 -13.05
CA THR A 209 3.84 -12.65 -14.40
C THR A 209 5.07 -11.99 -15.02
N MET A 210 5.28 -10.69 -14.82
CA MET A 210 6.48 -9.99 -15.31
C MET A 210 7.75 -10.57 -14.69
N ILE A 211 7.75 -10.82 -13.38
CA ILE A 211 8.88 -11.43 -12.67
C ILE A 211 9.04 -12.90 -13.10
N ARG A 212 7.94 -13.66 -13.24
CA ARG A 212 8.04 -15.06 -13.70
C ARG A 212 8.67 -15.20 -15.09
N LYS A 213 8.47 -14.20 -15.96
CA LYS A 213 9.03 -14.16 -17.32
C LYS A 213 10.45 -13.59 -17.38
N SER A 214 11.00 -13.04 -16.29
CA SER A 214 12.39 -12.59 -16.27
C SER A 214 13.35 -13.78 -16.13
N LYS A 215 14.62 -13.54 -16.48
CA LYS A 215 15.67 -14.55 -16.33
C LYS A 215 15.75 -14.97 -14.87
N TYR A 216 15.81 -16.28 -14.62
CA TYR A 216 15.86 -16.87 -13.27
C TYR A 216 14.71 -16.47 -12.33
N LYS A 217 13.58 -15.98 -12.87
CA LYS A 217 12.43 -15.49 -12.08
C LYS A 217 12.81 -14.38 -11.08
N GLU A 218 13.81 -13.56 -11.43
CA GLU A 218 14.29 -12.45 -10.63
C GLU A 218 14.45 -11.16 -11.46
N ILE A 219 14.30 -10.00 -10.84
CA ILE A 219 14.43 -8.69 -11.49
C ILE A 219 14.81 -7.61 -10.47
N LEU A 220 15.63 -6.63 -10.88
CA LEU A 220 15.89 -5.46 -10.05
C LEU A 220 14.61 -4.63 -9.88
N LYS A 221 14.39 -4.09 -8.68
CA LYS A 221 13.21 -3.26 -8.38
C LYS A 221 13.09 -2.07 -9.34
N GLN A 222 14.20 -1.37 -9.61
CA GLN A 222 14.23 -0.22 -10.50
C GLN A 222 13.87 -0.60 -11.95
N ASP A 223 14.37 -1.74 -12.44
CA ASP A 223 14.04 -2.24 -13.77
C ASP A 223 12.56 -2.63 -13.87
N LEU A 224 12.01 -3.19 -12.79
CA LEU A 224 10.60 -3.52 -12.72
C LEU A 224 9.76 -2.25 -12.80
N GLU A 225 10.08 -1.21 -12.03
CA GLU A 225 9.38 0.09 -12.03
C GLU A 225 9.34 0.76 -13.42
N GLN A 226 10.36 0.54 -14.25
CA GLN A 226 10.45 1.09 -15.60
C GLN A 226 9.68 0.28 -16.66
N ARG A 227 9.14 -0.90 -16.32
CA ARG A 227 8.41 -1.73 -17.29
C ARG A 227 7.09 -1.09 -17.71
N GLN A 228 6.70 -1.41 -18.95
CA GLN A 228 5.39 -1.03 -19.48
C GLN A 228 4.26 -1.60 -18.63
N TRP A 229 3.44 -0.70 -18.06
CA TRP A 229 2.38 -1.07 -17.13
C TRP A 229 1.02 -1.26 -17.85
N PRO A 230 0.32 -2.38 -17.66
CA PRO A 230 -0.95 -2.63 -18.34
C PRO A 230 -2.01 -1.60 -17.95
N LYS A 231 -2.67 -0.99 -18.95
CA LYS A 231 -3.79 -0.04 -18.73
C LYS A 231 -4.94 -0.64 -17.91
N VAL A 232 -5.10 -1.97 -17.95
CA VAL A 232 -6.13 -2.70 -17.19
C VAL A 232 -5.88 -2.73 -15.67
N ALA A 233 -4.64 -2.51 -15.23
CA ALA A 233 -4.25 -2.47 -13.83
C ALA A 233 -4.15 -1.02 -13.36
N ARG A 234 -5.14 -0.53 -12.63
CA ARG A 234 -5.28 0.91 -12.40
C ARG A 234 -4.36 1.44 -11.29
N LEU A 235 -4.06 0.61 -10.28
CA LEU A 235 -3.30 1.00 -9.07
C LEU A 235 -1.84 1.39 -9.31
N GLY A 236 -1.26 1.04 -10.47
CA GLY A 236 0.12 1.39 -10.81
C GLY A 236 1.14 0.36 -10.32
N ILE A 237 2.33 0.39 -10.93
CA ILE A 237 3.36 -0.64 -10.69
C ILE A 237 3.94 -0.57 -9.27
N SER A 238 4.26 0.63 -8.78
CA SER A 238 4.86 0.84 -7.45
C SER A 238 3.94 0.34 -6.33
N TYR A 239 2.62 0.57 -6.44
CA TYR A 239 1.64 0.03 -5.51
C TYR A 239 1.72 -1.50 -5.43
N HIS A 240 1.83 -2.16 -6.59
CA HIS A 240 1.94 -3.61 -6.66
C HIS A 240 3.31 -4.16 -6.27
N ILE A 241 4.39 -3.39 -6.39
CA ILE A 241 5.72 -3.77 -5.88
C ILE A 241 5.67 -3.87 -4.34
N HIS A 242 5.14 -2.84 -3.67
CA HIS A 242 4.94 -2.86 -2.22
C HIS A 242 3.97 -3.97 -1.77
N ASP A 243 2.98 -4.30 -2.62
CA ASP A 243 2.09 -5.44 -2.41
C ASP A 243 2.85 -6.77 -2.39
N ILE A 244 3.60 -7.10 -3.45
CA ILE A 244 4.30 -8.40 -3.54
C ILE A 244 5.41 -8.54 -2.51
N MET A 245 6.12 -7.46 -2.18
CA MET A 245 7.17 -7.44 -1.17
C MET A 245 6.56 -7.64 0.21
N GLY A 246 5.52 -6.88 0.52
CA GLY A 246 4.86 -6.92 1.82
C GLY A 246 4.11 -8.22 2.09
N ALA A 247 3.55 -8.82 1.04
CA ALA A 247 2.85 -10.10 1.11
C ALA A 247 3.80 -11.31 1.07
N ASP A 248 5.12 -11.08 1.17
CA ASP A 248 6.11 -12.16 1.21
C ASP A 248 6.09 -13.06 -0.05
N LEU A 249 5.56 -12.56 -1.18
CA LEU A 249 5.48 -13.29 -2.46
C LEU A 249 6.81 -13.30 -3.21
N VAL A 250 7.70 -12.36 -2.86
CA VAL A 250 9.05 -12.26 -3.39
C VAL A 250 10.06 -12.16 -2.26
N GLU A 251 11.22 -12.77 -2.47
CA GLU A 251 12.42 -12.54 -1.69
C GLU A 251 13.09 -11.25 -2.17
N CYS A 252 13.49 -10.40 -1.22
CA CYS A 252 14.19 -9.15 -1.47
C CYS A 252 15.66 -9.32 -1.11
N ILE A 253 16.55 -9.24 -2.09
CA ILE A 253 18.00 -9.44 -1.91
C ILE A 253 18.69 -8.12 -2.23
N ASP A 254 19.44 -7.57 -1.27
CA ASP A 254 20.21 -6.35 -1.49
C ASP A 254 21.49 -6.68 -2.27
N THR A 255 21.68 -6.05 -3.42
CA THR A 255 22.85 -6.21 -4.29
C THR A 255 23.57 -4.88 -4.47
N ASN A 256 24.80 -4.91 -4.99
CA ASN A 256 25.57 -3.71 -5.33
C ASN A 256 24.87 -2.82 -6.39
N SER A 257 23.97 -3.38 -7.20
CA SER A 257 23.17 -2.65 -8.20
C SER A 257 21.77 -2.26 -7.70
N GLY A 258 21.47 -2.49 -6.42
CA GLY A 258 20.18 -2.20 -5.81
C GLY A 258 19.43 -3.46 -5.37
N GLN A 259 18.14 -3.31 -5.05
CA GLN A 259 17.34 -4.39 -4.50
C GLN A 259 16.80 -5.30 -5.61
N LEU A 260 17.14 -6.59 -5.53
CA LEU A 260 16.68 -7.65 -6.41
C LEU A 260 15.43 -8.32 -5.82
N LEU A 261 14.41 -8.52 -6.66
CA LEU A 261 13.17 -9.21 -6.32
C LEU A 261 13.14 -10.58 -7.00
N ARG A 262 13.08 -11.66 -6.23
CA ARG A 262 12.97 -13.05 -6.73
C ARG A 262 11.65 -13.67 -6.29
N LEU A 263 10.92 -14.32 -7.19
CA LEU A 263 9.69 -15.03 -6.80
C LEU A 263 9.99 -16.17 -5.83
N ARG A 264 9.24 -16.24 -4.73
CA ARG A 264 9.21 -17.45 -3.88
C ARG A 264 8.36 -18.50 -4.59
N GLU A 265 8.89 -19.72 -4.72
CA GLU A 265 8.19 -20.86 -5.35
C GLU A 265 7.12 -21.45 -4.43
#